data_AF-X0V5I4-F1
#
_entry.id   AF-X0V5I4-F1
#
_cell.length_a   1.000
_cell.length_b   1.000
_cell.length_c   1.000
_cell.angle_alpha   90.00
_cell.angle_beta   90.00
_cell.angle_gamma   90.00
#
_symmetry.space_group_name_H-M   'P 1'
#
loop_
_entity.id
_entity.type
_entity.pdbx_description
1 polymer ?
#
loop_
_entity_poly.entity_id
_entity_poly.type
_entity_poly.pdbx_seq_one_letter_code
_entity_poly.pdbx_strand_id
1 'polypeptide(L)'
;IPVHRSWRLNERHYGALQGKFKSKMAAEVGEEQVLIWRRSYDVPPPALKTSDPRYPGNEEKYKYLTAADLPLSECLKDTVARVLPYWLETVVPTIKSGQKILISAHGNSLRALVKYLDNISEDEIVKLNIPTGIPLIYELDDDLKPIQHYYLGDPEAVKKATDAVANQGKA
;
A
#
# COMPACT_ATOMS: atom_id res chain seq x y z
N ILE A 1 17.16 16.72 -6.36
CA ILE A 1 17.00 15.28 -6.64
C ILE A 1 15.79 15.13 -7.57
N PRO A 2 15.86 14.39 -8.68
CA PRO A 2 14.69 14.14 -9.54
C PRO A 2 13.54 13.52 -8.76
N VAL A 3 12.30 13.88 -9.09
CA VAL A 3 11.09 13.36 -8.43
C VAL A 3 10.11 12.84 -9.48
N HIS A 4 9.78 11.56 -9.37
CA HIS A 4 8.80 10.88 -10.22
C HIS A 4 7.57 10.52 -9.40
N ARG A 5 6.38 10.83 -9.92
CA ARG A 5 5.09 10.54 -9.28
C ARG A 5 4.35 9.54 -10.13
N SER A 6 3.76 8.53 -9.48
CA SER A 6 3.01 7.47 -10.15
C SER A 6 1.81 7.07 -9.32
N TRP A 7 0.63 7.02 -9.95
CA TRP A 7 -0.59 6.53 -9.31
C TRP A 7 -0.46 5.07 -8.84
N ARG A 8 0.43 4.30 -9.48
CA ARG A 8 0.73 2.92 -9.10
C ARG A 8 1.31 2.80 -7.69
N LEU A 9 1.84 3.88 -7.11
CA LEU A 9 2.29 3.96 -5.71
C LEU A 9 1.26 4.54 -4.75
N ASN A 10 0.02 4.82 -5.19
CA ASN A 10 -1.04 5.33 -4.31
C ASN A 10 -1.39 4.32 -3.22
N GLU A 11 -2.00 4.82 -2.14
CA GLU A 11 -2.66 3.98 -1.13
C GLU A 11 -3.76 3.10 -1.77
N ARG A 12 -4.08 1.98 -1.12
CA ARG A 12 -5.20 1.10 -1.49
C ARG A 12 -6.51 1.90 -1.56
N HIS A 13 -7.26 1.74 -2.64
CA HIS A 13 -8.57 2.36 -2.81
C HIS A 13 -9.62 1.70 -1.92
N TYR A 14 -10.08 2.41 -0.88
CA TYR A 14 -11.05 1.87 0.10
C TYR A 14 -12.51 1.86 -0.39
N GLY A 15 -12.75 2.21 -1.66
CA GLY A 15 -14.07 2.19 -2.28
C GLY A 15 -15.08 3.04 -1.52
N ALA A 16 -16.29 2.53 -1.32
CA ALA A 16 -17.37 3.22 -0.62
C ALA A 16 -17.06 3.55 0.84
N LEU A 17 -16.00 2.97 1.44
CA LEU A 17 -15.57 3.24 2.81
C LEU A 17 -14.76 4.53 2.95
N GLN A 18 -14.32 5.14 1.84
CA GLN A 18 -13.59 6.42 1.88
C GLN A 18 -14.42 7.50 2.57
N GLY A 19 -13.84 8.13 3.60
CA GLY A 19 -14.48 9.20 4.39
C GLY A 19 -15.38 8.70 5.54
N LYS A 20 -15.56 7.38 5.72
CA LYS A 20 -16.33 6.82 6.84
C LYS A 20 -15.45 6.57 8.05
N PHE A 21 -15.97 6.88 9.25
CA PHE A 21 -15.35 6.50 10.52
C PHE A 21 -15.54 5.01 10.81
N LYS A 22 -14.50 4.36 11.34
CA LYS A 22 -14.51 2.92 11.61
C LYS A 22 -15.61 2.50 12.59
N SER A 23 -15.82 3.28 13.65
CA SER A 23 -16.88 3.03 14.64
C SER A 23 -18.27 3.05 14.01
N LYS A 24 -18.53 3.99 13.09
CA LYS A 24 -19.80 4.05 12.35
C LYS A 24 -19.97 2.85 11.43
N MET A 25 -18.91 2.41 10.75
CA MET A 25 -18.99 1.23 9.90
C MET A 25 -19.22 -0.06 10.70
N ALA A 26 -18.55 -0.22 11.84
CA ALA A 26 -18.74 -1.37 12.72
C ALA A 26 -20.20 -1.46 13.21
N ALA A 27 -20.83 -0.32 13.51
CA ALA A 27 -22.24 -0.27 13.85
C ALA A 27 -23.18 -0.60 12.68
N GLU A 28 -22.82 -0.25 11.43
CA GLU A 28 -23.64 -0.50 10.23
C GLU A 28 -23.53 -1.95 9.72
N VAL A 29 -22.32 -2.52 9.67
CA VAL A 29 -22.05 -3.78 8.97
C VAL A 29 -21.44 -4.87 9.86
N GLY A 30 -21.22 -4.58 11.13
CA GLY A 30 -20.58 -5.49 12.09
C GLY A 30 -19.05 -5.41 12.09
N GLU A 31 -18.45 -5.67 13.26
CA GLU A 31 -17.00 -5.63 13.46
C GLU A 31 -16.27 -6.68 12.63
N GLU A 32 -16.84 -7.88 12.47
CA GLU A 32 -16.27 -8.97 11.71
C GLU A 32 -16.08 -8.60 10.23
N GLN A 33 -17.10 -7.99 9.61
CA GLN A 33 -17.02 -7.56 8.22
C GLN A 33 -15.98 -6.44 8.01
N VAL A 34 -15.91 -5.48 8.95
CA VAL A 34 -14.88 -4.44 8.95
C VAL A 34 -13.49 -5.04 9.13
N LEU A 35 -13.36 -6.08 9.94
CA LEU A 35 -12.10 -6.80 10.13
C LEU A 35 -11.68 -7.52 8.85
N ILE A 36 -12.60 -8.19 8.15
CA ILE A 36 -12.34 -8.84 6.86
C ILE A 36 -11.80 -7.83 5.85
N TRP A 37 -12.45 -6.68 5.62
CA TRP A 37 -11.94 -5.68 4.67
C TRP A 37 -10.58 -5.08 5.06
N ARG A 38 -10.20 -5.19 6.33
CA ARG A 38 -8.93 -4.68 6.83
C ARG A 38 -7.81 -5.72 6.83
N ARG A 39 -8.15 -6.99 6.97
CA ARG A 39 -7.19 -8.09 7.16
C ARG A 39 -7.25 -9.17 6.10
N SER A 40 -8.18 -9.10 5.15
CA SER A 40 -8.15 -9.96 3.98
C SER A 40 -7.14 -9.43 2.94
N TYR A 41 -6.47 -10.37 2.30
CA TYR A 41 -5.57 -10.09 1.19
C TYR A 41 -6.34 -9.78 -0.11
N ASP A 42 -7.43 -10.50 -0.37
CA ASP A 42 -8.11 -10.60 -1.66
C ASP A 42 -9.59 -10.17 -1.64
N VAL A 43 -10.15 -9.82 -0.48
CA VAL A 43 -11.53 -9.33 -0.36
C VAL A 43 -11.53 -7.80 -0.37
N PRO A 44 -12.01 -7.16 -1.46
CA PRO A 44 -12.09 -5.71 -1.52
C PRO A 44 -13.27 -5.19 -0.67
N PRO A 45 -13.20 -3.94 -0.20
CA PRO A 45 -14.36 -3.26 0.37
C PRO A 45 -15.45 -3.02 -0.69
N PRO A 46 -16.67 -2.58 -0.29
CA PRO A 46 -17.74 -2.27 -1.25
C PRO A 46 -17.28 -1.20 -2.25
N ALA A 47 -17.54 -1.43 -3.54
CA ALA A 47 -17.09 -0.55 -4.60
C ALA A 47 -17.89 0.76 -4.68
N LEU A 48 -17.21 1.82 -5.14
CA LEU A 48 -17.89 3.03 -5.61
C LEU A 48 -18.68 2.76 -6.89
N LYS A 49 -19.67 3.59 -7.15
CA LYS A 49 -20.26 3.74 -8.49
C LYS A 49 -19.49 4.81 -9.24
N THR A 50 -19.42 4.73 -10.56
CA THR A 50 -18.81 5.80 -11.39
C THR A 50 -19.54 7.13 -11.30
N SER A 51 -20.82 7.11 -10.90
CA SER A 51 -21.60 8.31 -10.59
C SER A 51 -21.30 8.93 -9.21
N ASP A 52 -20.52 8.26 -8.35
CA ASP A 52 -20.14 8.79 -7.04
C ASP A 52 -19.13 9.94 -7.22
N PRO A 53 -19.28 11.07 -6.51
CA PRO A 53 -18.33 12.19 -6.61
C PRO A 53 -16.90 11.80 -6.24
N ARG A 54 -16.70 10.76 -5.42
CA ARG A 54 -15.38 10.24 -5.03
C ARG A 54 -14.71 9.38 -6.09
N TYR A 55 -15.39 9.08 -7.21
CA TYR A 55 -14.82 8.27 -8.28
C TYR A 55 -13.52 8.91 -8.82
N PRO A 56 -12.38 8.18 -8.84
CA PRO A 56 -11.10 8.75 -9.29
C PRO A 56 -11.11 9.32 -10.71
N GLY A 57 -12.00 8.85 -11.59
CA GLY A 57 -12.12 9.41 -12.94
C GLY A 57 -12.62 10.86 -12.99
N ASN A 58 -13.15 11.40 -11.88
CA ASN A 58 -13.49 12.80 -11.75
C ASN A 58 -12.27 13.68 -11.39
N GLU A 59 -11.12 13.09 -11.02
CA GLU A 59 -9.92 13.83 -10.63
C GLU A 59 -9.01 14.12 -11.84
N GLU A 60 -8.66 15.40 -12.02
CA GLU A 60 -7.84 15.88 -13.16
C GLU A 60 -6.53 15.09 -13.32
N LYS A 61 -5.85 14.80 -12.21
CA LYS A 61 -4.55 14.10 -12.16
C LYS A 61 -4.62 12.65 -12.64
N TYR A 62 -5.81 12.10 -12.92
CA TYR A 62 -5.99 10.74 -13.42
C TYR A 62 -6.62 10.68 -14.82
N LYS A 63 -6.82 11.81 -15.50
CA LYS A 63 -7.46 11.82 -16.84
C LYS A 63 -6.72 11.05 -17.93
N TYR A 64 -5.43 10.80 -17.75
CA TYR A 64 -4.64 9.99 -18.68
C TYR A 64 -4.80 8.47 -18.47
N LEU A 65 -5.54 8.06 -17.43
CA LEU A 65 -5.77 6.65 -17.11
C LEU A 65 -7.02 6.12 -17.82
N THR A 66 -6.99 4.82 -18.11
CA THR A 66 -8.16 4.13 -18.66
C THR A 66 -9.14 3.75 -17.55
N ALA A 67 -10.38 3.41 -17.90
CA ALA A 67 -11.35 2.91 -16.93
C ALA A 67 -10.86 1.65 -16.18
N ALA A 68 -10.00 0.84 -16.79
CA ALA A 68 -9.41 -0.35 -16.16
C ALA A 68 -8.37 -0.01 -15.09
N ASP A 69 -7.70 1.15 -15.21
CA ASP A 69 -6.71 1.63 -14.25
C ASP A 69 -7.34 2.44 -13.10
N LEU A 70 -8.63 2.79 -13.20
CA LEU A 70 -9.35 3.61 -12.22
C LEU A 70 -10.15 2.71 -11.27
N PRO A 71 -9.61 2.39 -10.07
CA PRO A 71 -10.27 1.47 -9.17
C PRO A 71 -11.56 2.06 -8.60
N LEU A 72 -12.60 1.23 -8.52
CA LEU A 72 -13.80 1.51 -7.72
C LEU A 72 -13.65 0.96 -6.29
N SER A 73 -12.77 0.00 -6.10
CA SER A 73 -12.37 -0.62 -4.83
C SER A 73 -11.08 -1.40 -5.06
N GLU A 74 -10.26 -1.56 -4.02
CA GLU A 74 -9.07 -2.42 -4.06
C GLU A 74 -8.95 -3.25 -2.78
N CYS A 75 -8.63 -4.52 -2.95
CA CYS A 75 -7.99 -5.32 -1.90
C CYS A 75 -6.45 -5.15 -1.95
N LEU A 76 -5.71 -5.84 -1.08
CA LEU A 76 -4.25 -5.77 -1.10
C LEU A 76 -3.68 -6.46 -2.35
N LYS A 77 -4.31 -7.52 -2.85
CA LYS A 77 -3.95 -8.20 -4.09
C LYS A 77 -4.02 -7.26 -5.31
N ASP A 78 -5.06 -6.45 -5.43
CA ASP A 78 -5.18 -5.45 -6.51
C ASP A 78 -4.07 -4.40 -6.42
N THR A 79 -3.79 -3.95 -5.19
CA THR A 79 -2.69 -3.01 -4.92
C THR A 79 -1.35 -3.60 -5.36
N VAL A 80 -1.07 -4.86 -5.06
CA VAL A 80 0.13 -5.59 -5.53
C VAL A 80 0.18 -5.62 -7.05
N ALA A 81 -0.93 -5.98 -7.70
CA ALA A 81 -1.00 -6.12 -9.16
C ALA A 81 -0.65 -4.82 -9.90
N ARG A 82 -0.97 -3.64 -9.34
CA ARG A 82 -0.59 -2.36 -9.95
C ARG A 82 0.80 -1.84 -9.53
N VAL A 83 1.28 -2.18 -8.34
CA VAL A 83 2.59 -1.74 -7.81
C VAL A 83 3.73 -2.48 -8.51
N LEU A 84 3.60 -3.79 -8.74
CA LEU A 84 4.68 -4.60 -9.30
C LEU A 84 5.13 -4.19 -10.71
N PRO A 85 4.23 -3.84 -11.64
CA PRO A 85 4.66 -3.29 -12.93
C PRO A 85 5.51 -2.03 -12.76
N TYR A 86 5.17 -1.11 -11.84
CA TYR A 86 5.99 0.07 -11.60
C TYR A 86 7.37 -0.29 -11.02
N TRP A 87 7.43 -1.26 -10.10
CA TRP A 87 8.69 -1.79 -9.59
C TRP A 87 9.55 -2.35 -10.72
N LEU A 88 9.02 -3.26 -11.53
CA LEU A 88 9.77 -3.98 -12.56
C LEU A 88 10.15 -3.11 -13.77
N GLU A 89 9.27 -2.21 -14.20
CA GLU A 89 9.45 -1.44 -15.44
C GLU A 89 10.14 -0.10 -15.22
N THR A 90 10.11 0.44 -14.00
CA THR A 90 10.68 1.76 -13.69
C THR A 90 11.76 1.69 -12.61
N VAL A 91 11.46 1.07 -11.47
CA VAL A 91 12.37 1.09 -10.31
C VAL A 91 13.58 0.20 -10.54
N VAL A 92 13.38 -1.05 -10.97
CA VAL A 92 14.44 -2.03 -11.25
C VAL A 92 15.46 -1.50 -12.28
N PRO A 93 15.06 -0.98 -13.46
CA PRO A 93 16.01 -0.39 -14.40
C PRO A 93 16.77 0.80 -13.82
N THR A 94 16.12 1.60 -12.96
CA THR A 94 16.76 2.73 -12.30
C THR A 94 17.86 2.27 -11.35
N ILE A 95 17.62 1.26 -10.52
CA ILE A 95 18.63 0.68 -9.63
C ILE A 95 19.78 0.08 -10.45
N LYS A 96 19.47 -0.68 -11.51
CA LYS A 96 20.48 -1.30 -12.40
C LYS A 96 21.34 -0.28 -13.16
N SER A 97 20.87 0.96 -13.31
CA SER A 97 21.66 2.06 -13.85
C SER A 97 22.65 2.67 -12.85
N GLY A 98 22.75 2.11 -11.63
CA GLY A 98 23.64 2.58 -10.56
C GLY A 98 23.06 3.74 -9.74
N GLN A 99 21.78 4.07 -9.91
CA GLN A 99 21.15 5.16 -9.17
C GLN A 99 20.63 4.68 -7.81
N LYS A 100 20.84 5.51 -6.79
CA LYS A 100 20.23 5.35 -5.47
C LYS A 100 18.82 5.93 -5.47
N ILE A 101 17.85 5.14 -5.04
CA ILE A 101 16.43 5.52 -5.04
C ILE A 101 15.91 5.71 -3.62
N LEU A 102 14.89 6.56 -3.48
CA LEU A 102 14.06 6.66 -2.29
C LEU A 102 12.59 6.57 -2.74
N ILE A 103 11.84 5.65 -2.15
CA ILE A 103 10.40 5.52 -2.40
C ILE A 103 9.65 6.06 -1.19
N SER A 104 8.95 7.18 -1.37
CA SER A 104 8.01 7.71 -0.37
C SER A 104 6.59 7.44 -0.86
N ALA A 105 5.87 6.56 -0.15
CA ALA A 105 4.56 6.07 -0.55
C ALA A 105 3.69 5.76 0.68
N HIS A 106 2.69 4.88 0.52
CA HIS A 106 1.68 4.60 1.52
C HIS A 106 1.78 3.18 2.10
N GLY A 107 0.97 2.90 3.13
CA GLY A 107 1.05 1.66 3.87
C GLY A 107 0.79 0.41 3.02
N ASN A 108 -0.26 0.37 2.19
CA ASN A 108 -0.53 -0.82 1.36
C ASN A 108 0.39 -0.91 0.13
N SER A 109 0.78 0.22 -0.46
CA SER A 109 1.73 0.21 -1.58
C SER A 109 3.13 -0.24 -1.15
N LEU A 110 3.59 0.16 0.03
CA LEU A 110 4.85 -0.33 0.60
C LEU A 110 4.75 -1.79 1.02
N ARG A 111 3.63 -2.21 1.63
CA ARG A 111 3.38 -3.64 1.90
C ARG A 111 3.39 -4.49 0.64
N ALA A 112 2.87 -3.99 -0.48
CA ALA A 112 2.95 -4.70 -1.74
C ALA A 112 4.40 -4.95 -2.21
N LEU A 113 5.28 -3.96 -2.06
CA LEU A 113 6.70 -4.11 -2.36
C LEU A 113 7.38 -5.09 -1.39
N VAL A 114 7.16 -4.91 -0.08
CA VAL A 114 7.74 -5.79 0.96
C VAL A 114 7.30 -7.24 0.76
N LYS A 115 6.02 -7.48 0.44
CA LYS A 115 5.51 -8.82 0.12
C LYS A 115 6.30 -9.48 -1.00
N TYR A 116 6.58 -8.73 -2.06
CA TYR A 116 7.27 -9.23 -3.23
C TYR A 116 8.76 -9.46 -2.99
N LEU A 117 9.43 -8.50 -2.32
CA LEU A 117 10.84 -8.57 -2.00
C LEU A 117 11.14 -9.74 -1.05
N ASP A 118 10.38 -9.84 0.04
CA ASP A 118 10.64 -10.83 1.10
C ASP A 118 9.84 -12.14 0.92
N ASN A 119 9.16 -12.30 -0.22
CA ASN A 119 8.33 -13.46 -0.54
C ASN A 119 7.34 -13.84 0.59
N ILE A 120 6.71 -12.82 1.18
CA ILE A 120 5.80 -13.00 2.34
C ILE A 120 4.49 -13.63 1.87
N SER A 121 3.98 -14.60 2.65
CA SER A 121 2.69 -15.24 2.39
C SER A 121 1.51 -14.26 2.51
N GLU A 122 0.35 -14.64 1.95
CA GLU A 122 -0.87 -13.83 2.03
C GLU A 122 -1.36 -13.66 3.48
N ASP A 123 -1.19 -14.70 4.32
CA ASP A 123 -1.58 -14.69 5.73
C ASP A 123 -0.66 -13.85 6.63
N GLU A 124 0.60 -13.71 6.24
CA GLU A 124 1.58 -12.91 6.99
C GLU A 124 1.55 -11.44 6.59
N ILE A 125 1.37 -11.13 5.30
CA ILE A 125 1.44 -9.74 4.82
C ILE A 125 0.30 -8.88 5.40
N VAL A 126 -0.85 -9.48 5.67
CA VAL A 126 -1.99 -8.78 6.29
C VAL A 126 -1.75 -8.43 7.76
N LYS A 127 -0.75 -9.05 8.40
CA LYS A 127 -0.33 -8.78 9.78
C LYS A 127 0.83 -7.79 9.86
N LEU A 128 1.56 -7.58 8.76
CA LEU A 128 2.69 -6.67 8.69
C LEU A 128 2.23 -5.22 8.89
N ASN A 129 2.90 -4.50 9.79
CA ASN A 129 2.72 -3.07 10.00
C ASN A 129 4.03 -2.35 9.67
N ILE A 130 3.97 -1.41 8.73
CA ILE A 130 5.11 -0.55 8.38
C ILE A 130 4.95 0.76 9.17
N PRO A 131 5.90 1.13 10.04
CA PRO A 131 5.83 2.36 10.82
C PRO A 131 5.83 3.59 9.91
N THR A 132 5.04 4.60 10.28
CA THR A 132 4.99 5.85 9.54
C THR A 132 6.24 6.70 9.81
N GLY A 133 6.88 7.18 8.75
CA GLY A 133 7.96 8.18 8.85
C GLY A 133 9.33 7.62 9.22
N ILE A 134 9.50 6.30 9.26
CA ILE A 134 10.77 5.64 9.54
C ILE A 134 11.30 4.98 8.26
N PRO A 135 12.52 5.32 7.79
CA PRO A 135 13.09 4.69 6.61
C PRO A 135 13.30 3.18 6.81
N LEU A 136 12.81 2.38 5.86
CA LEU A 136 13.14 0.96 5.73
C LEU A 136 14.20 0.82 4.64
N ILE A 137 15.39 0.37 5.03
CA ILE A 137 16.53 0.17 4.12
C ILE A 137 16.48 -1.27 3.61
N TYR A 138 16.63 -1.44 2.30
CA TYR A 138 16.87 -2.74 1.65
C TYR A 138 18.26 -2.74 1.04
N GLU A 139 19.02 -3.78 1.35
CA GLU A 139 20.26 -4.11 0.66
C GLU A 139 19.96 -5.26 -0.29
N LEU A 140 20.28 -5.06 -1.57
CA LEU A 140 19.93 -5.98 -2.65
C LEU A 140 21.21 -6.49 -3.32
N ASP A 141 21.19 -7.73 -3.80
CA ASP A 141 22.25 -8.28 -4.64
C ASP A 141 22.14 -7.80 -6.10
N ASP A 142 23.05 -8.27 -6.97
CA ASP A 142 23.09 -7.89 -8.39
C ASP A 142 21.82 -8.33 -9.17
N ASP A 143 21.11 -9.36 -8.68
CA ASP A 143 19.84 -9.83 -9.20
C ASP A 143 18.64 -9.08 -8.59
N LEU A 144 18.89 -8.10 -7.73
CA LEU A 144 17.92 -7.34 -6.94
C LEU A 144 17.11 -8.20 -5.94
N LYS A 145 17.67 -9.32 -5.49
CA LYS A 145 17.12 -10.08 -4.36
C LYS A 145 17.57 -9.46 -3.04
N PRO A 146 16.69 -9.37 -2.03
CA PRO A 146 17.09 -8.87 -0.72
C PRO A 146 18.17 -9.71 -0.07
N ILE A 147 19.25 -9.06 0.35
CA ILE A 147 20.27 -9.61 1.25
C ILE A 147 19.80 -9.42 2.69
N GLN A 148 19.35 -8.19 3.01
CA GLN A 148 18.79 -7.83 4.30
C GLN A 148 17.93 -6.56 4.21
N HIS A 149 17.10 -6.34 5.23
CA HIS A 149 16.39 -5.09 5.41
C HIS A 149 16.32 -4.69 6.89
N TYR A 150 16.34 -3.38 7.17
CA TYR A 150 16.27 -2.85 8.54
C TYR A 150 15.69 -1.44 8.58
N TYR A 151 15.04 -1.10 9.68
CA TYR A 151 14.60 0.27 9.93
C TYR A 151 15.76 1.13 10.43
N LEU A 152 15.88 2.34 9.90
CA LEU A 152 16.87 3.31 10.35
C LEU A 152 16.33 4.09 11.56
N GLY A 153 17.05 4.05 12.68
CA GLY A 153 16.74 4.85 13.87
C GLY A 153 16.84 4.05 15.17
N ASP A 154 16.35 4.66 16.25
CA ASP A 154 16.31 4.04 17.58
C ASP A 154 15.30 2.86 17.62
N PRO A 155 15.70 1.66 18.08
CA PRO A 155 14.83 0.48 18.11
C PRO A 155 13.55 0.66 18.93
N GLU A 156 13.58 1.41 20.04
CA GLU A 156 12.38 1.64 20.87
C GLU A 156 11.39 2.57 20.15
N ALA A 157 11.90 3.61 19.49
CA ALA A 157 11.10 4.49 18.66
C ALA A 157 10.46 3.75 17.48
N VAL A 158 11.21 2.86 16.82
CA VAL A 158 10.70 1.99 15.74
C VAL A 158 9.58 1.09 16.25
N LYS A 159 9.78 0.43 17.39
CA LYS A 159 8.77 -0.43 18.01
C LYS A 159 7.50 0.35 18.34
N LYS A 160 7.64 1.51 19.01
CA LYS A 160 6.50 2.38 19.37
C LYS A 160 5.73 2.85 18.14
N ALA A 161 6.42 3.23 17.06
CA ALA A 161 5.79 3.64 15.80
C ALA A 161 5.05 2.48 15.13
N THR A 162 5.62 1.27 15.16
CA THR A 162 5.00 0.06 14.61
C THR A 162 3.74 -0.32 15.39
N ASP A 163 3.79 -0.27 16.73
CA ASP A 163 2.64 -0.51 17.61
C ASP A 163 1.54 0.53 17.39
N ALA A 164 1.91 1.79 17.15
CA ALA A 164 0.94 2.83 16.82
C ALA A 164 0.15 2.51 15.54
N VAL A 165 0.81 2.01 14.49
CA VAL A 165 0.14 1.58 13.25
C VAL A 165 -0.79 0.39 13.50
N ALA A 166 -0.36 -0.60 14.30
CA ALA A 166 -1.21 -1.72 14.67
C ALA A 166 -2.48 -1.28 15.42
N ASN A 167 -2.38 -0.22 16.21
CA ASN A 167 -3.48 0.33 17.00
C ASN A 167 -4.38 1.31 16.22
N GLN A 168 -3.95 1.85 15.07
CA GLN A 168 -4.76 2.79 14.27
C GLN A 168 -6.11 2.24 13.81
N GLY A 169 -6.36 0.93 13.90
CA GLY A 169 -7.70 0.39 13.76
C GLY A 169 -8.12 -0.58 14.84
N LYS A 170 -7.65 -0.41 16.08
CA LYS A 170 -8.46 -0.86 17.21
C LYS A 170 -9.50 0.24 17.46
N ALA A 171 -10.76 -0.16 17.64
CA ALA A 171 -11.81 0.74 18.08
C ALA A 171 -11.56 1.13 19.55
#